data_AF-A0A7K3WNT8-F1
#
_entry.id   AF-A0A7K3WNT8-F1
#
_cell.length_a   1.000
_cell.length_b   1.000
_cell.length_c   1.000
_cell.angle_alpha   90.00
_cell.angle_beta   90.00
_cell.angle_gamma   90.00
#
_symmetry.space_group_name_H-M   'P 1'
#
loop_
_entity.id
_entity.type
_entity.pdbx_description
1 polymer ?
#
loop_
_entity_poly.entity_id
_entity_poly.type
_entity_poly.pdbx_seq_one_letter_code
_entity_poly.pdbx_strand_id
1 'polypeptide(L)'
;MRLFLFLILFTPFGLLAQKPAELLFMNGKRLEVYDLNDTSYVPLQYKYDKNFFKKERMNIKAARKQGVLFNPNFSTPKAEAIPIVLKNGGIDREDVFSVTYPSGDEKVYYFFDEPMGNYLREDQMRAFVYGERDARNAVTGKGWFYGGLATGAITGYALKTSVVSLAVPPLFALTAKIPTIHIKERYIADKAYQYNEDYASGFESFARSKNTIEALKGSAIGTVLGIIAYSIIDNNR
;
A
#
# COMPACT_ATOMS: atom_id res chain seq x y z
N MET A 1 -50.21 7.75 51.44
CA MET A 1 -48.85 8.30 51.39
C MET A 1 -47.86 7.17 51.09
N ARG A 2 -47.54 6.93 49.82
CA ARG A 2 -46.46 6.01 49.41
C ARG A 2 -45.70 6.70 48.29
N LEU A 3 -44.54 7.24 48.64
CA LEU A 3 -43.62 7.96 47.76
C LEU A 3 -42.84 6.90 46.95
N PHE A 4 -43.12 6.78 45.66
CA PHE A 4 -42.30 5.96 44.76
C PHE A 4 -41.13 6.82 44.28
N LEU A 5 -39.94 6.52 44.79
CA LEU A 5 -38.67 7.13 44.41
C LEU A 5 -38.23 6.52 43.06
N PHE A 6 -38.39 7.25 41.96
CA PHE A 6 -37.84 6.86 40.66
C PHE A 6 -36.33 7.10 40.66
N LEU A 7 -35.56 6.01 40.75
CA LEU A 7 -34.12 6.01 40.59
C LEU A 7 -33.80 6.17 39.09
N ILE A 8 -33.40 7.37 38.68
CA ILE A 8 -32.92 7.64 37.32
C ILE A 8 -31.53 7.00 37.19
N LEU A 9 -31.47 5.83 36.58
CA LEU A 9 -30.23 5.21 36.12
C LEU A 9 -29.66 6.08 34.98
N PHE A 10 -28.70 6.94 35.32
CA PHE A 10 -27.79 7.53 34.37
C PHE A 10 -26.98 6.41 33.71
N THR A 11 -27.46 5.92 32.56
CA THR A 11 -26.61 5.17 31.65
C THR A 11 -25.63 6.17 31.03
N PRO A 12 -24.31 5.96 31.11
CA PRO A 12 -23.39 6.77 30.34
C PRO A 12 -23.70 6.48 28.88
N PHE A 13 -24.35 7.45 28.23
CA PHE A 13 -24.55 7.49 26.79
C PHE A 13 -23.21 7.17 26.15
N GLY A 14 -23.13 6.00 25.51
CA GLY A 14 -21.93 5.59 24.82
C GLY A 14 -21.50 6.70 23.89
N LEU A 15 -20.20 7.00 23.87
CA LEU A 15 -19.56 7.54 22.68
C LEU A 15 -20.14 6.78 21.50
N LEU A 16 -21.02 7.42 20.71
CA LEU A 16 -21.37 6.92 19.40
C LEU A 16 -20.04 6.72 18.72
N ALA A 17 -19.62 5.47 18.55
CA ALA A 17 -18.43 5.11 17.81
C ALA A 17 -18.68 5.61 16.39
N GLN A 18 -18.24 6.85 16.12
CA GLN A 18 -18.41 7.47 14.83
C GLN A 18 -17.72 6.54 13.85
N LYS A 19 -18.51 5.92 12.97
CA LYS A 19 -17.97 5.07 11.92
C LYS A 19 -16.94 5.90 11.15
N PRO A 20 -15.73 5.37 10.91
CA PRO A 20 -14.71 6.14 10.20
C PRO A 20 -15.16 6.42 8.77
N ALA A 21 -14.77 7.57 8.24
CA ALA A 21 -14.77 7.79 6.80
C ALA A 21 -13.57 7.06 6.19
N GLU A 22 -13.65 6.72 4.91
CA GLU A 22 -12.57 6.07 4.17
C GLU A 22 -11.97 7.05 3.17
N LEU A 23 -10.67 7.31 3.29
CA LEU A 23 -9.90 7.99 2.26
C LEU A 23 -9.32 6.95 1.29
N LEU A 24 -9.55 7.14 -0.01
CA LEU A 24 -8.84 6.43 -1.07
C LEU A 24 -7.85 7.39 -1.73
N PHE A 25 -6.57 7.06 -1.66
CA PHE A 25 -5.52 7.87 -2.25
C PHE A 25 -5.32 7.55 -3.73
N MET A 26 -4.75 8.50 -4.47
CA MET A 26 -4.37 8.34 -5.88
C MET A 26 -3.43 7.16 -6.15
N ASN A 27 -2.73 6.66 -5.11
CA ASN A 27 -1.81 5.51 -5.21
C ASN A 27 -2.41 4.16 -4.77
N GLY A 28 -3.75 4.08 -4.69
CA GLY A 28 -4.49 2.89 -4.29
C GLY A 28 -4.42 2.54 -2.79
N LYS A 29 -3.77 3.36 -1.95
CA LYS A 29 -3.85 3.18 -0.49
C LYS A 29 -5.23 3.57 0.02
N ARG A 30 -5.63 2.94 1.11
CA ARG A 30 -6.80 3.34 1.90
C ARG A 30 -6.40 3.81 3.27
N LEU A 31 -7.20 4.67 3.89
CA LEU A 31 -7.04 5.05 5.28
C LEU A 31 -8.40 5.32 5.92
N GLU A 32 -8.64 4.68 7.07
CA GLU A 32 -9.77 5.04 7.92
C GLU A 32 -9.45 6.30 8.71
N VAL A 33 -10.36 7.27 8.63
CA VAL A 33 -10.21 8.57 9.25
C VAL A 33 -11.44 8.98 10.05
N TYR A 34 -11.22 9.79 11.07
CA TYR A 34 -12.20 10.29 12.03
C TYR A 34 -12.15 11.82 12.03
N ASP A 35 -13.24 12.46 12.43
CA ASP A 35 -13.34 13.93 12.50
C ASP A 35 -12.85 14.63 11.21
N LEU A 36 -13.22 14.08 10.04
CA LEU A 36 -12.80 14.62 8.75
C LEU A 36 -13.40 16.01 8.55
N ASN A 37 -12.54 17.02 8.45
CA ASN A 37 -12.91 18.38 8.11
C ASN A 37 -12.62 18.65 6.63
N ASP A 38 -13.69 18.81 5.85
CA ASP A 38 -13.67 19.10 4.42
C ASP A 38 -14.18 20.53 4.13
N THR A 39 -13.71 21.52 4.89
CA THR A 39 -13.93 22.93 4.57
C THR A 39 -13.21 23.32 3.28
N SER A 40 -13.79 24.22 2.48
CA SER A 40 -13.30 24.62 1.15
C SER A 40 -11.87 25.17 1.10
N TYR A 41 -11.30 25.60 2.23
CA TYR A 41 -9.94 26.12 2.35
C TYR A 41 -8.98 25.11 3.01
N VAL A 42 -7.82 24.87 2.36
CA VAL A 42 -6.62 24.16 2.88
C VAL A 42 -6.80 22.62 3.09
N PRO A 43 -5.73 21.80 3.29
CA PRO A 43 -5.75 20.35 3.12
C PRO A 43 -6.74 19.66 4.06
N LEU A 44 -7.24 18.50 3.63
CA LEU A 44 -8.17 17.68 4.41
C LEU A 44 -7.54 17.36 5.76
N GLN A 45 -8.15 17.87 6.83
CA GLN A 45 -7.71 17.61 8.20
C GLN A 45 -8.53 16.48 8.78
N TYR A 46 -7.87 15.53 9.44
CA TYR A 46 -8.53 14.38 10.01
C TYR A 46 -7.73 13.78 11.16
N LYS A 47 -8.36 12.89 11.92
CA LYS A 47 -7.68 11.97 12.82
C LYS A 47 -7.58 10.60 12.19
N TYR A 48 -6.45 9.91 12.38
CA TYR A 48 -6.26 8.56 11.87
C TYR A 48 -5.59 7.68 12.92
N ASP A 49 -5.80 6.37 12.84
CA ASP A 49 -5.07 5.42 13.66
C ASP A 49 -3.62 5.29 13.14
N LYS A 50 -2.63 5.70 13.95
CA LYS A 50 -1.20 5.53 13.62
C LYS A 50 -0.86 4.07 13.30
N ASN A 51 -1.58 3.13 13.90
CA ASN A 51 -1.35 1.70 13.72
C ASN A 51 -2.12 1.10 12.52
N PHE A 52 -2.93 1.87 11.80
CA PHE A 52 -3.78 1.40 10.69
C PHE A 52 -2.98 0.57 9.67
N PHE A 53 -1.96 1.15 9.04
CA PHE A 53 -1.13 0.45 8.04
C PHE A 53 -0.35 -0.74 8.62
N LYS A 54 -0.11 -0.78 9.95
CA LYS A 54 0.50 -1.95 10.59
C LYS A 54 -0.52 -3.08 10.68
N LYS A 55 -1.76 -2.79 11.11
CA LYS A 55 -2.88 -3.73 11.17
C LYS A 55 -3.19 -4.29 9.78
N GLU A 56 -3.36 -3.40 8.80
CA GLU A 56 -3.64 -3.75 7.41
C GLU A 56 -2.56 -4.68 6.83
N ARG A 57 -1.27 -4.37 7.02
CA ARG A 57 -0.17 -5.24 6.55
C ARG A 57 -0.21 -6.63 7.18
N MET A 58 -0.62 -6.76 8.45
CA MET A 58 -0.75 -8.09 9.08
C MET A 58 -1.94 -8.85 8.52
N ASN A 59 -3.07 -8.17 8.32
CA ASN A 59 -4.28 -8.76 7.74
C ASN A 59 -4.03 -9.21 6.29
N ILE A 60 -3.40 -8.39 5.45
CA ILE A 60 -2.98 -8.77 4.09
C ILE A 60 -2.06 -10.00 4.12
N LYS A 61 -1.07 -10.05 5.03
CA LYS A 61 -0.17 -11.22 5.15
C LYS A 61 -0.91 -12.48 5.58
N ALA A 62 -1.87 -12.35 6.49
CA ALA A 62 -2.68 -13.48 6.95
C ALA A 62 -3.63 -13.98 5.87
N ALA A 63 -4.33 -13.08 5.16
CA ALA A 63 -5.18 -13.40 4.01
C ALA A 63 -4.38 -14.16 2.94
N ARG A 64 -3.19 -13.66 2.57
CA ARG A 64 -2.28 -14.34 1.64
C ARG A 64 -1.88 -15.73 2.11
N LYS A 65 -1.60 -15.90 3.41
CA LYS A 65 -1.24 -17.22 3.99
C LYS A 65 -2.41 -18.20 3.91
N GLN A 66 -3.64 -17.70 4.04
CA GLN A 66 -4.87 -18.48 3.90
C GLN A 66 -5.29 -18.67 2.44
N GLY A 67 -4.60 -18.07 1.47
CA GLY A 67 -4.94 -18.15 0.05
C GLY A 67 -6.21 -17.38 -0.33
N VAL A 68 -6.71 -16.51 0.55
CA VAL A 68 -7.92 -15.71 0.32
C VAL A 68 -7.55 -14.30 -0.18
N LEU A 69 -8.44 -13.70 -0.97
CA LEU A 69 -8.31 -12.30 -1.37
C LEU A 69 -8.50 -11.41 -0.14
N PHE A 70 -7.61 -10.44 0.02
CA PHE A 70 -7.71 -9.49 1.13
C PHE A 70 -8.94 -8.59 0.91
N ASN A 71 -9.85 -8.63 1.88
CA ASN A 71 -10.99 -7.73 1.99
C ASN A 71 -10.73 -6.77 3.17
N PRO A 72 -11.08 -5.48 3.09
CA PRO A 72 -11.00 -4.56 4.23
C PRO A 72 -11.67 -5.06 5.52
N ASN A 73 -12.75 -5.85 5.39
CA ASN A 73 -13.44 -6.47 6.53
C ASN A 73 -12.69 -7.68 7.12
N PHE A 74 -11.60 -8.11 6.49
CA PHE A 74 -10.76 -9.18 7.00
C PHE A 74 -9.89 -8.68 8.14
N SER A 75 -10.11 -9.23 9.32
CA SER A 75 -9.35 -8.91 10.52
C SER A 75 -8.80 -10.17 11.19
N THR A 76 -7.68 -10.02 11.89
CA THR A 76 -7.05 -11.09 12.64
C THR A 76 -7.00 -10.73 14.12
N PRO A 77 -7.07 -11.73 15.04
CA PRO A 77 -6.97 -11.45 16.48
C PRO A 77 -5.69 -10.68 16.85
N LYS A 78 -4.59 -10.92 16.12
CA LYS A 78 -3.33 -10.20 16.30
C LYS A 78 -3.41 -8.72 15.88
N ALA A 79 -4.17 -8.40 14.84
CA ALA A 79 -4.38 -7.02 14.41
C ALA A 79 -5.34 -6.28 15.36
N GLU A 80 -6.38 -6.97 15.83
CA GLU A 80 -7.36 -6.44 16.81
C GLU A 80 -6.74 -6.15 18.16
N ALA A 81 -5.79 -6.97 18.60
CA ALA A 81 -5.05 -6.74 19.84
C ALA A 81 -4.19 -5.46 19.82
N ILE A 82 -3.96 -4.84 18.65
CA ILE A 82 -3.21 -3.58 18.57
C ILE A 82 -4.14 -2.40 18.90
N PRO A 83 -3.80 -1.59 19.92
CA PRO A 83 -4.63 -0.46 20.30
C PRO A 83 -4.73 0.57 19.17
N ILE A 84 -5.91 1.19 19.06
CA ILE A 84 -6.14 2.35 18.20
C ILE A 84 -5.45 3.55 18.85
N VAL A 85 -4.54 4.19 18.12
CA VAL A 85 -3.84 5.40 18.59
C VAL A 85 -4.13 6.52 17.60
N LEU A 86 -5.12 7.35 17.92
CA LEU A 86 -5.53 8.45 17.07
C LEU A 86 -4.46 9.55 17.04
N LYS A 87 -4.17 10.02 15.83
CA LYS A 87 -3.29 11.15 15.57
C LYS A 87 -3.92 12.09 14.57
N ASN A 88 -3.67 13.38 14.73
CA ASN A 88 -4.01 14.36 13.71
C ASN A 88 -3.15 14.13 12.46
N GLY A 89 -3.78 14.22 11.31
CA GLY A 89 -3.18 14.15 9.99
C GLY A 89 -3.79 15.20 9.09
N GLY A 90 -3.05 15.54 8.04
CA GLY A 90 -3.50 16.41 6.97
C GLY A 90 -3.02 15.83 5.65
N ILE A 91 -3.84 15.92 4.61
CA ILE A 91 -3.41 15.59 3.25
C ILE A 91 -3.98 16.58 2.24
N ASP A 92 -3.17 16.89 1.24
CA ASP A 92 -3.60 17.68 0.10
C ASP A 92 -4.67 16.91 -0.69
N ARG A 93 -5.68 17.64 -1.16
CA ARG A 93 -6.81 17.03 -1.89
C ARG A 93 -6.38 16.35 -3.17
N GLU A 94 -5.31 16.84 -3.80
CA GLU A 94 -4.73 16.31 -5.03
C GLU A 94 -4.18 14.89 -4.86
N ASP A 95 -3.80 14.50 -3.64
CA ASP A 95 -3.33 13.15 -3.32
C ASP A 95 -4.49 12.16 -3.02
N VAL A 96 -5.71 12.67 -2.91
CA VAL A 96 -6.91 11.91 -2.57
C VAL A 96 -7.76 11.73 -3.82
N PHE A 97 -8.02 10.48 -4.17
CA PHE A 97 -8.95 10.17 -5.25
C PHE A 97 -10.39 10.43 -4.79
N SER A 98 -10.81 9.79 -3.70
CA SER A 98 -12.15 9.92 -3.17
C SER A 98 -12.23 9.71 -1.66
N VAL A 99 -13.35 10.18 -1.10
CA VAL A 99 -13.73 9.97 0.29
C VAL A 99 -15.10 9.33 0.33
N THR A 100 -15.20 8.22 1.05
CA THR A 100 -16.47 7.57 1.35
C THR A 100 -16.86 7.92 2.78
N TYR A 101 -17.95 8.68 2.93
CA TYR A 101 -18.46 9.08 4.23
C TYR A 101 -19.19 7.91 4.92
N PRO A 102 -19.37 7.96 6.25
CA PRO A 102 -20.13 6.95 6.98
C PRO A 102 -21.58 6.78 6.54
N SER A 103 -22.17 7.78 5.87
CA SER A 103 -23.49 7.72 5.25
C SER A 103 -23.54 6.79 4.04
N GLY A 104 -22.39 6.47 3.46
CA GLY A 104 -22.27 5.74 2.19
C GLY A 104 -22.06 6.65 0.98
N ASP A 105 -22.17 7.97 1.15
CA ASP A 105 -21.94 8.93 0.08
C ASP A 105 -20.44 8.98 -0.27
N GLU A 106 -20.12 8.90 -1.56
CA GLU A 106 -18.77 9.07 -2.06
C GLU A 106 -18.61 10.48 -2.64
N LYS A 107 -17.56 11.18 -2.21
CA LYS A 107 -17.11 12.44 -2.82
C LYS A 107 -15.76 12.22 -3.49
N VAL A 108 -15.71 12.48 -4.79
CA VAL A 108 -14.50 12.35 -5.60
C VAL A 108 -13.81 13.71 -5.67
N TYR A 109 -12.51 13.74 -5.37
CA TYR A 109 -11.68 14.95 -5.44
C TYR A 109 -10.87 15.01 -6.73
N TYR A 110 -10.67 13.87 -7.38
CA TYR A 110 -10.02 13.81 -8.67
C TYR A 110 -10.85 14.50 -9.76
N PHE A 111 -10.19 15.29 -10.60
CA PHE A 111 -10.75 15.85 -11.81
C PHE A 111 -9.72 15.79 -12.94
N PHE A 112 -10.22 15.60 -14.16
CA PHE A 112 -9.42 15.61 -15.38
C PHE A 112 -8.89 17.03 -15.63
N ASP A 113 -7.57 17.15 -15.76
CA ASP A 113 -6.86 18.42 -15.97
C ASP A 113 -5.50 18.12 -16.64
N GLU A 114 -5.45 18.21 -17.97
CA GLU A 114 -4.22 17.96 -18.73
C GLU A 114 -3.08 18.92 -18.34
N PRO A 115 -3.29 20.24 -18.14
CA PRO A 115 -2.27 21.13 -17.61
C PRO A 115 -1.64 20.68 -16.28
N MET A 116 -2.42 20.07 -15.38
CA MET A 116 -1.93 19.52 -14.11
C MET A 116 -1.35 18.10 -14.24
N GLY A 117 -1.36 17.50 -15.43
CA GLY A 117 -0.88 16.13 -15.67
C GLY A 117 -1.91 15.04 -15.40
N ASN A 118 -3.19 15.40 -15.23
CA ASN A 118 -4.31 14.48 -15.01
C ASN A 118 -4.97 14.12 -16.33
N TYR A 119 -4.47 13.07 -16.99
CA TYR A 119 -4.91 12.65 -18.33
C TYR A 119 -6.02 11.59 -18.34
N LEU A 120 -6.43 11.05 -17.19
CA LEU A 120 -7.48 10.04 -17.12
C LEU A 120 -8.80 10.71 -16.76
N ARG A 121 -9.91 10.23 -17.36
CA ARG A 121 -11.24 10.59 -16.86
C ARG A 121 -11.47 9.96 -15.49
N GLU A 122 -12.49 10.44 -14.78
CA GLU A 122 -12.76 9.99 -13.40
C GLU A 122 -12.94 8.47 -13.30
N ASP A 123 -13.70 7.88 -14.21
CA ASP A 123 -13.95 6.43 -14.31
C ASP A 123 -12.68 5.64 -14.63
N GLN A 124 -11.86 6.16 -15.55
CA GLN A 124 -10.58 5.58 -15.92
C GLN A 124 -9.59 5.64 -14.74
N MET A 125 -9.51 6.77 -14.05
CA MET A 125 -8.66 6.93 -12.87
C MET A 125 -9.15 6.04 -11.73
N ARG A 126 -10.46 5.88 -11.54
CA ARG A 126 -11.03 4.95 -10.55
C ARG A 126 -10.55 3.52 -10.81
N ALA A 127 -10.66 3.07 -12.06
CA ALA A 127 -10.19 1.76 -12.48
C ALA A 127 -8.68 1.59 -12.21
N PHE A 128 -7.88 2.59 -12.58
CA PHE A 128 -6.44 2.62 -12.33
C PHE A 128 -6.09 2.51 -10.84
N VAL A 129 -6.70 3.33 -9.99
CA VAL A 129 -6.49 3.36 -8.53
C VAL A 129 -6.87 2.02 -7.89
N TYR A 130 -7.97 1.40 -8.35
CA TYR A 130 -8.35 0.06 -7.90
C TYR A 130 -7.40 -1.03 -8.37
N GLY A 131 -6.85 -0.91 -9.58
CA GLY A 131 -5.77 -1.77 -10.07
C GLY A 131 -4.53 -1.69 -9.17
N GLU A 132 -4.09 -0.48 -8.82
CA GLU A 132 -2.96 -0.28 -7.91
C GLU A 132 -3.23 -0.85 -6.50
N ARG A 133 -4.45 -0.66 -5.99
CA ARG A 133 -4.88 -1.19 -4.68
C ARG A 133 -4.80 -2.71 -4.65
N ASP A 134 -5.32 -3.37 -5.67
CA ASP A 134 -5.34 -4.82 -5.75
C ASP A 134 -3.92 -5.38 -5.95
N ALA A 135 -3.10 -4.71 -6.77
CA ALA A 135 -1.68 -5.06 -6.92
C ALA A 135 -0.91 -4.92 -5.61
N ARG A 136 -1.17 -3.88 -4.81
CA ARG A 136 -0.59 -3.71 -3.46
C ARG A 136 -0.92 -4.88 -2.55
N ASN A 137 -2.14 -5.38 -2.66
CA ASN A 137 -2.65 -6.49 -1.86
C ASN A 137 -2.19 -7.87 -2.37
N ALA A 138 -1.84 -8.00 -3.64
CA ALA A 138 -1.43 -9.28 -4.24
C ALA A 138 0.08 -9.45 -4.46
N VAL A 139 0.79 -8.40 -4.90
CA VAL A 139 2.17 -8.48 -5.39
C VAL A 139 3.16 -8.46 -4.24
N THR A 140 4.18 -9.33 -4.32
CA THR A 140 5.22 -9.45 -3.28
C THR A 140 6.61 -9.03 -3.74
N GLY A 141 6.95 -9.22 -5.02
CA GLY A 141 8.28 -8.93 -5.58
C GLY A 141 9.40 -9.86 -5.11
N LYS A 142 9.11 -10.93 -4.37
CA LYS A 142 10.14 -11.82 -3.78
C LYS A 142 11.07 -12.47 -4.80
N GLY A 143 10.55 -12.85 -5.97
CA GLY A 143 11.37 -13.44 -7.03
C GLY A 143 12.48 -12.47 -7.48
N TRP A 144 12.14 -11.20 -7.66
CA TRP A 144 13.07 -10.14 -7.99
C TRP A 144 14.06 -9.84 -6.86
N PHE A 145 13.61 -9.88 -5.61
CA PHE A 145 14.50 -9.77 -4.46
C PHE A 145 15.58 -10.86 -4.47
N TYR A 146 15.19 -12.13 -4.57
CA TYR A 146 16.16 -13.24 -4.53
C TYR A 146 17.02 -13.31 -5.79
N GLY A 147 16.45 -13.03 -6.96
CA GLY A 147 17.21 -12.93 -8.21
C GLY A 147 18.26 -11.81 -8.15
N GLY A 148 17.89 -10.65 -7.59
CA GLY A 148 18.81 -9.55 -7.36
C GLY A 148 19.89 -9.93 -6.36
N LEU A 149 19.52 -10.54 -5.23
CA LEU A 149 20.47 -10.99 -4.20
C LEU A 149 21.50 -11.96 -4.77
N ALA A 150 21.07 -12.97 -5.52
CA ALA A 150 21.97 -13.92 -6.15
C ALA A 150 22.89 -13.23 -7.18
N THR A 151 22.31 -12.44 -8.09
CA THR A 151 23.08 -11.72 -9.13
C THR A 151 24.11 -10.79 -8.50
N GLY A 152 23.68 -9.96 -7.55
CA GLY A 152 24.54 -9.03 -6.82
C GLY A 152 25.67 -9.74 -6.09
N ALA A 153 25.40 -10.86 -5.41
CA ALA A 153 26.44 -11.62 -4.71
C ALA A 153 27.49 -12.16 -5.67
N ILE A 154 27.07 -12.76 -6.79
CA ILE A 154 27.97 -13.29 -7.81
C ILE A 154 28.83 -12.17 -8.42
N THR A 155 28.19 -11.08 -8.84
CA THR A 155 28.91 -9.97 -9.48
C THR A 155 29.76 -9.18 -8.49
N GLY A 156 29.32 -9.01 -7.24
CA GLY A 156 30.09 -8.33 -6.19
C GLY A 156 31.35 -9.10 -5.84
N TYR A 157 31.26 -10.43 -5.80
CA TYR A 157 32.44 -11.29 -5.63
C TYR A 157 33.39 -11.22 -6.83
N ALA A 158 32.87 -11.32 -8.05
CA ALA A 158 33.67 -11.34 -9.28
C ALA A 158 34.32 -9.98 -9.61
N LEU A 159 33.59 -8.87 -9.40
CA LEU A 159 34.02 -7.50 -9.69
C LEU A 159 34.76 -6.84 -8.52
N LYS A 160 34.81 -7.50 -7.35
CA LYS A 160 35.54 -7.03 -6.17
C LYS A 160 35.09 -5.60 -5.77
N THR A 161 36.02 -4.77 -5.34
CA THR A 161 35.83 -3.34 -5.03
C THR A 161 35.85 -2.42 -6.26
N SER A 162 35.73 -2.95 -7.48
CA SER A 162 35.66 -2.11 -8.68
C SER A 162 34.47 -1.16 -8.63
N VAL A 163 34.62 0.05 -9.15
CA VAL A 163 33.52 1.01 -9.34
C VAL A 163 32.35 0.40 -10.13
N VAL A 164 32.63 -0.58 -10.99
CA VAL A 164 31.62 -1.30 -11.77
C VAL A 164 30.64 -2.09 -10.89
N SER A 165 31.06 -2.58 -9.71
CA SER A 165 30.16 -3.30 -8.79
C SER A 165 29.07 -2.40 -8.22
N LEU A 166 29.32 -1.09 -8.11
CA LEU A 166 28.34 -0.09 -7.67
C LEU A 166 27.22 0.12 -8.71
N ALA A 167 27.47 -0.17 -9.99
CA ALA A 167 26.48 -0.06 -11.05
C ALA A 167 25.54 -1.27 -11.13
N VAL A 168 25.91 -2.41 -10.52
CA VAL A 168 25.10 -3.64 -10.60
C VAL A 168 23.68 -3.44 -10.05
N PRO A 169 23.47 -2.87 -8.84
CA PRO A 169 22.12 -2.77 -8.30
C PRO A 169 21.14 -1.97 -9.17
N PRO A 170 21.46 -0.75 -9.65
CA PRO A 170 20.54 -0.03 -10.53
C PRO A 170 20.34 -0.72 -11.87
N LEU A 171 21.39 -1.33 -12.47
CA LEU A 171 21.25 -2.05 -13.74
C LEU A 171 20.32 -3.27 -13.62
N PHE A 172 20.48 -4.06 -12.56
CA PHE A 172 19.59 -5.20 -12.32
C PHE A 172 18.16 -4.74 -12.08
N ALA A 173 17.95 -3.64 -11.33
CA ALA A 173 16.62 -3.09 -11.07
C ALA A 173 15.87 -2.70 -12.35
N LEU A 174 16.56 -2.19 -13.38
CA LEU A 174 15.96 -1.85 -14.67
C LEU A 174 15.37 -3.06 -15.39
N THR A 175 15.99 -4.24 -15.24
CA THR A 175 15.49 -5.48 -15.84
C THR A 175 14.11 -5.88 -15.30
N ALA A 176 13.75 -5.42 -14.10
CA ALA A 176 12.44 -5.68 -13.48
C ALA A 176 11.26 -5.05 -14.21
N LYS A 177 11.52 -4.12 -15.14
CA LYS A 177 10.50 -3.45 -15.96
C LYS A 177 10.20 -4.19 -17.26
N ILE A 178 11.02 -5.15 -17.67
CA ILE A 178 10.91 -5.82 -18.97
C ILE A 178 9.77 -6.84 -19.01
N PRO A 179 9.58 -7.73 -18.01
CA PRO A 179 8.60 -8.79 -18.15
C PRO A 179 7.16 -8.30 -18.07
N THR A 180 6.31 -8.92 -18.88
CA THR A 180 4.85 -8.70 -18.87
C THR A 180 4.23 -9.18 -17.57
N ILE A 181 3.39 -8.36 -16.96
CA ILE A 181 2.73 -8.66 -15.69
C ILE A 181 1.41 -9.39 -15.96
N HIS A 182 1.38 -10.68 -15.65
CA HIS A 182 0.17 -11.47 -15.79
C HIS A 182 -0.73 -11.29 -14.56
N ILE A 183 -1.84 -10.58 -14.73
CA ILE A 183 -2.86 -10.38 -13.69
C ILE A 183 -3.67 -11.66 -13.54
N LYS A 184 -3.63 -12.27 -12.36
CA LYS A 184 -4.42 -13.46 -12.08
C LYS A 184 -5.80 -13.03 -11.63
N GLU A 185 -6.82 -13.70 -12.12
CA GLU A 185 -8.21 -13.40 -11.80
C GLU A 185 -8.49 -13.37 -10.28
N ARG A 186 -7.79 -14.20 -9.49
CA ARG A 186 -7.87 -14.22 -8.02
C ARG A 186 -7.30 -12.97 -7.33
N TYR A 187 -6.67 -12.06 -8.05
CA TYR A 187 -6.15 -10.80 -7.53
C TYR A 187 -7.11 -9.65 -7.77
N ILE A 188 -8.12 -9.85 -8.61
CA ILE A 188 -9.13 -8.85 -8.94
C ILE A 188 -10.23 -8.93 -7.88
N ALA A 189 -10.33 -7.89 -7.06
CA ALA A 189 -11.33 -7.82 -5.99
C ALA A 189 -12.75 -7.66 -6.56
N ASP A 190 -12.89 -6.79 -7.57
CA ASP A 190 -14.15 -6.53 -8.25
C ASP A 190 -14.08 -6.98 -9.71
N LYS A 191 -14.91 -7.99 -10.03
CA LYS A 191 -14.97 -8.61 -11.36
C LYS A 191 -15.46 -7.66 -12.45
N ALA A 192 -16.10 -6.55 -12.09
CA ALA A 192 -16.48 -5.52 -13.06
C ALA A 192 -15.25 -4.93 -13.79
N TYR A 193 -14.07 -4.98 -13.17
CA TYR A 193 -12.80 -4.52 -13.79
C TYR A 193 -12.05 -5.62 -14.54
N GLN A 194 -12.62 -6.83 -14.64
CA GLN A 194 -12.03 -7.87 -15.46
C GLN A 194 -12.03 -7.39 -16.93
N TYR A 195 -10.85 -7.37 -17.56
CA TYR A 195 -10.62 -6.83 -18.91
C TYR A 195 -10.67 -5.30 -19.05
N ASN A 196 -10.72 -4.55 -17.95
CA ASN A 196 -10.57 -3.09 -18.00
C ASN A 196 -9.08 -2.73 -18.16
N GLU A 197 -8.75 -1.98 -19.22
CA GLU A 197 -7.37 -1.61 -19.58
C GLU A 197 -6.74 -0.64 -18.57
N ASP A 198 -7.50 0.34 -18.06
CA ASP A 198 -7.03 1.32 -17.08
C ASP A 198 -6.72 0.64 -15.74
N TYR A 199 -7.56 -0.31 -15.33
CA TYR A 199 -7.32 -1.17 -14.17
C TYR A 199 -6.05 -2.00 -14.35
N ALA A 200 -5.87 -2.62 -15.52
CA ALA A 200 -4.67 -3.38 -15.82
C ALA A 200 -3.43 -2.47 -15.74
N SER A 201 -3.49 -1.28 -16.34
CA SER A 201 -2.42 -0.29 -16.29
C SER A 201 -2.01 0.09 -14.86
N GLY A 202 -2.98 0.36 -13.98
CA GLY A 202 -2.73 0.61 -12.55
C GLY A 202 -2.08 -0.58 -11.86
N PHE A 203 -2.62 -1.79 -12.08
CA PHE A 203 -2.06 -3.00 -11.50
C PHE A 203 -0.59 -3.21 -11.92
N GLU A 204 -0.30 -3.05 -13.21
CA GLU A 204 1.02 -3.20 -13.78
C GLU A 204 1.99 -2.13 -13.27
N SER A 205 1.57 -0.87 -13.21
CA SER A 205 2.35 0.27 -12.68
C SER A 205 2.89 -0.05 -11.29
N PHE A 206 2.00 -0.43 -10.37
CA PHE A 206 2.40 -0.79 -9.02
C PHE A 206 3.27 -2.05 -8.99
N ALA A 207 2.92 -3.09 -9.75
CA ALA A 207 3.67 -4.34 -9.78
C ALA A 207 5.11 -4.14 -10.27
N ARG A 208 5.32 -3.36 -11.33
CA ARG A 208 6.64 -3.02 -11.88
C ARG A 208 7.45 -2.19 -10.89
N SER A 209 6.84 -1.19 -10.25
CA SER A 209 7.49 -0.38 -9.21
C SER A 209 7.94 -1.25 -8.03
N LYS A 210 7.04 -2.12 -7.55
CA LYS A 210 7.35 -3.07 -6.47
C LYS A 210 8.49 -4.01 -6.85
N ASN A 211 8.46 -4.61 -8.04
CA ASN A 211 9.50 -5.50 -8.53
C ASN A 211 10.85 -4.78 -8.66
N THR A 212 10.86 -3.54 -9.17
CA THR A 212 12.07 -2.71 -9.31
C THR A 212 12.70 -2.42 -7.95
N ILE A 213 11.89 -2.05 -6.95
CA ILE A 213 12.37 -1.79 -5.58
C ILE A 213 12.94 -3.06 -4.94
N GLU A 214 12.27 -4.20 -5.09
CA GLU A 214 12.76 -5.46 -4.54
C GLU A 214 14.03 -5.96 -5.24
N ALA A 215 14.11 -5.82 -6.58
CA ALA A 215 15.31 -6.10 -7.36
C ALA A 215 16.50 -5.25 -6.91
N LEU A 216 16.29 -3.95 -6.71
CA LEU A 216 17.31 -3.02 -6.22
C LEU A 216 17.79 -3.40 -4.82
N LYS A 217 16.87 -3.67 -3.88
CA LYS A 217 17.21 -4.08 -2.52
C LYS A 217 18.00 -5.38 -2.50
N GLY A 218 17.51 -6.39 -3.22
CA GLY A 218 18.17 -7.69 -3.32
C GLY A 218 19.58 -7.55 -3.86
N SER A 219 19.75 -6.90 -5.01
CA SER A 219 21.06 -6.72 -5.66
C SER A 219 22.03 -5.86 -4.86
N ALA A 220 21.57 -4.81 -4.18
CA ALA A 220 22.41 -4.02 -3.29
C ALA A 220 22.95 -4.88 -2.13
N ILE A 221 22.06 -5.62 -1.44
CA ILE A 221 22.45 -6.53 -0.35
C ILE A 221 23.40 -7.61 -0.87
N GLY A 222 23.05 -8.24 -2.00
CA GLY A 222 23.88 -9.26 -2.63
C GLY A 222 25.27 -8.74 -2.93
N THR A 223 25.37 -7.57 -3.57
CA THR A 223 26.66 -6.96 -3.94
C THR A 223 27.56 -6.74 -2.73
N VAL A 224 27.02 -6.17 -1.65
CA VAL A 224 27.77 -5.98 -0.39
C VAL A 224 28.26 -7.32 0.17
N LEU A 225 27.39 -8.34 0.22
CA LEU A 225 27.78 -9.67 0.69
C LEU A 225 28.85 -10.32 -0.20
N GLY A 226 28.77 -10.16 -1.52
CA GLY A 226 29.75 -10.66 -2.47
C GLY A 226 31.13 -10.02 -2.27
N ILE A 227 31.17 -8.70 -2.07
CA ILE A 227 32.42 -7.97 -1.80
C ILE A 227 33.03 -8.43 -0.47
N ILE A 228 32.23 -8.54 0.58
CA ILE A 228 32.69 -9.02 1.90
C ILE A 228 33.26 -10.45 1.77
N ALA A 229 32.55 -11.34 1.07
CA ALA A 229 33.01 -12.71 0.84
C ALA A 229 34.35 -12.75 0.10
N TYR A 230 34.53 -11.90 -0.92
CA TYR A 230 35.81 -11.75 -1.61
C TYR A 230 36.91 -11.32 -0.64
N SER A 231 36.70 -10.25 0.12
CA SER A 231 37.70 -9.72 1.05
C SER A 231 38.13 -10.73 2.12
N ILE A 232 37.22 -11.56 2.62
CA ILE A 232 37.53 -12.61 3.60
C ILE A 232 38.40 -13.72 2.97
N ILE A 233 38.10 -14.11 1.74
CA ILE A 233 38.85 -15.17 1.04
C ILE A 233 40.22 -14.68 0.60
N ASP A 234 40.30 -13.44 0.10
CA ASP A 234 41.55 -12.82 -0.35
C ASP A 234 42.51 -12.57 0.81
N ASN A 235 42.02 -12.12 1.98
CA ASN A 235 42.84 -11.93 3.18
C ASN A 235 43.39 -13.25 3.79
N ASN A 236 42.81 -14.40 3.43
CA ASN A 236 43.26 -15.72 3.90
C ASN A 236 44.20 -16.43 2.89
N ARG A 237 44.54 -15.78 1.77
CA ARG A 237 45.52 -16.25 0.79
C ARG A 237 46.84 -15.51 0.93
#